data_AF-A0A7K4A4X3-F1
#
_entry.id   AF-A0A7K4A4X3-F1
#
_cell.length_a   1.000
_cell.length_b   1.000
_cell.length_c   1.000
_cell.angle_alpha   90.00
_cell.angle_beta   90.00
_cell.angle_gamma   90.00
#
_symmetry.space_group_name_H-M   'P 1'
#
loop_
_entity.id
_entity.type
_entity.pdbx_description
1 polymer ?
#
loop_
_entity_poly.entity_id
_entity_poly.type
_entity_poly.pdbx_seq_one_letter_code
_entity_poly.pdbx_strand_id
1 'polypeptide(L)'
;MTDTIKEVPFHPGISKYSYERSIARGNRKGLITANDERLILEFVTWKSVESNISPSRRNKITSTLVNWKRFLPVEYPALTMTDLMTGIMNMKTGKSETGNPLKTNTQHDFVRILKMFLYWM
;
A
#
# COMPACT_ATOMS: atom_id res chain seq x y z
N MET A 1 -2.00 40.28 -31.92
CA MET A 1 -1.72 38.85 -32.18
C MET A 1 -0.95 38.35 -30.98
N THR A 2 -1.65 37.72 -30.04
CA THR A 2 -1.09 37.32 -28.75
C THR A 2 -0.77 35.83 -28.83
N ASP A 3 0.53 35.52 -28.83
CA ASP A 3 1.02 34.14 -28.76
C ASP A 3 0.53 33.49 -27.47
N THR A 4 -0.40 32.55 -27.62
CA THR A 4 -0.89 31.75 -26.51
C THR A 4 0.06 30.59 -26.33
N ILE A 5 0.87 30.62 -25.27
CA ILE A 5 1.65 29.47 -24.81
C ILE A 5 0.67 28.33 -24.55
N LYS A 6 0.70 27.29 -25.40
CA LYS A 6 -0.04 26.05 -25.15
C LYS A 6 0.64 25.34 -23.99
N GLU A 7 0.03 25.38 -22.80
CA GLU A 7 0.35 24.43 -21.76
C GLU A 7 0.06 23.02 -22.29
N VAL A 8 1.11 22.20 -22.39
CA VAL A 8 0.97 20.79 -22.77
C VAL A 8 0.33 20.06 -21.58
N PRO A 9 -0.81 19.37 -21.75
CA PRO A 9 -1.43 18.64 -20.66
C PRO A 9 -0.50 17.54 -20.17
N PHE A 10 -0.27 17.46 -18.86
CA PHE A 10 0.34 16.29 -18.21
C PHE A 10 -0.62 15.10 -18.38
N HIS A 11 -0.43 14.35 -19.47
CA HIS A 11 -1.28 13.32 -20.08
C HIS A 11 -2.61 12.93 -19.39
N PRO A 12 -3.77 13.14 -20.05
CA PRO A 12 -5.05 12.60 -19.61
C PRO A 12 -5.12 11.10 -19.94
N GLY A 13 -5.45 10.27 -18.94
CA GLY A 13 -5.94 8.91 -19.16
C GLY A 13 -5.08 7.74 -18.66
N ILE A 14 -3.82 7.95 -18.26
CA ILE A 14 -3.02 6.90 -17.60
C ILE A 14 -2.51 7.46 -16.27
N SER A 15 -3.24 7.19 -15.19
CA SER A 15 -2.66 7.38 -13.86
C SER A 15 -1.45 6.47 -13.74
N LYS A 16 -0.24 7.05 -13.69
CA LYS A 16 1.01 6.37 -13.34
C LYS A 16 0.88 5.56 -12.03
N TYR A 17 -0.11 5.90 -11.20
CA TYR A 17 -0.41 5.33 -9.90
C TYR A 17 -1.81 4.67 -9.93
N SER A 18 -1.85 3.37 -10.21
CA SER A 18 -3.06 2.57 -10.13
C SER A 18 -2.91 1.58 -8.98
N TYR A 19 -3.60 1.85 -7.87
CA TYR A 19 -3.59 0.96 -6.70
C TYR A 19 -4.19 -0.40 -7.04
N GLU A 20 -5.06 -0.44 -8.05
CA GLU A 20 -5.65 -1.63 -8.64
C GLU A 20 -4.56 -2.61 -9.14
N ARG A 21 -3.44 -2.11 -9.67
CA ARG A 21 -2.31 -2.97 -10.08
C ARG A 21 -1.68 -3.69 -8.90
N SER A 22 -1.62 -3.06 -7.72
CA SER A 22 -1.06 -3.67 -6.52
C SER A 22 -1.97 -4.77 -5.99
N ILE A 23 -3.28 -4.52 -5.94
CA ILE A 23 -4.30 -5.50 -5.56
C ILE A 23 -4.29 -6.68 -6.53
N ALA A 24 -4.38 -6.42 -7.83
CA ALA A 24 -4.36 -7.47 -8.87
C ALA A 24 -3.08 -8.32 -8.78
N ARG A 25 -1.92 -7.70 -8.55
CA ARG A 25 -0.66 -8.43 -8.32
C ARG A 25 -0.73 -9.28 -7.04
N GLY A 26 -1.29 -8.76 -5.96
CA GLY A 26 -1.49 -9.48 -4.71
C GLY A 26 -2.35 -10.73 -4.91
N ASN A 27 -3.51 -10.57 -5.54
CA ASN A 27 -4.44 -11.66 -5.86
C ASN A 27 -3.79 -12.73 -6.73
N ARG A 28 -3.15 -12.34 -7.84
CA ARG A 28 -2.48 -13.30 -8.74
C ARG A 28 -1.38 -14.10 -8.05
N LYS A 29 -0.71 -13.52 -7.06
CA LYS A 29 0.34 -14.20 -6.28
C LYS A 29 -0.21 -15.00 -5.09
N GLY A 30 -1.52 -14.97 -4.84
CA GLY A 30 -2.11 -15.54 -3.63
C GLY A 30 -1.63 -14.86 -2.35
N LEU A 31 -1.18 -13.61 -2.43
CA LEU A 31 -0.55 -12.90 -1.32
C LEU A 31 -1.60 -12.27 -0.38
N ILE A 32 -2.74 -11.87 -0.92
CA ILE A 32 -3.87 -11.31 -0.18
C ILE A 32 -5.09 -12.21 -0.43
N THR A 33 -5.98 -12.29 0.56
CA THR A 33 -7.30 -12.89 0.42
C THR A 33 -8.32 -11.86 -0.08
N ALA A 34 -9.53 -12.31 -0.44
CA ALA A 34 -10.63 -11.41 -0.76
C ALA A 34 -11.01 -10.50 0.43
N ASN A 35 -10.88 -11.00 1.67
CA ASN A 35 -11.16 -10.23 2.87
C ASN A 35 -10.08 -9.16 3.11
N ASP A 36 -8.80 -9.51 2.89
CA ASP A 36 -7.70 -8.53 2.93
C ASP A 36 -7.89 -7.43 1.88
N GLU A 37 -8.22 -7.78 0.64
CA GLU A 37 -8.50 -6.82 -0.43
C GLU A 37 -9.62 -5.85 -0.03
N ARG A 38 -10.75 -6.38 0.44
CA ARG A 38 -11.90 -5.59 0.88
C ARG A 38 -11.48 -4.56 1.94
N LEU A 39 -10.80 -5.01 3.00
CA LEU A 39 -10.38 -4.14 4.10
C LEU A 39 -9.38 -3.08 3.64
N ILE A 40 -8.42 -3.43 2.78
CA ILE A 40 -7.46 -2.47 2.22
C ILE A 40 -8.20 -1.37 1.43
N LEU A 41 -9.16 -1.75 0.59
CA LEU A 41 -9.91 -0.81 -0.23
C LEU A 41 -10.84 0.08 0.61
N GLU A 42 -11.51 -0.48 1.62
CA GLU A 42 -12.32 0.27 2.58
C GLU A 42 -11.49 1.32 3.32
N PHE A 43 -10.32 0.93 3.85
CA PHE A 43 -9.41 1.85 4.54
C PHE A 43 -8.93 2.98 3.63
N VAL A 44 -8.49 2.65 2.42
CA VAL A 44 -7.96 3.65 1.47
C VAL A 44 -9.07 4.60 1.03
N THR A 45 -10.28 4.11 0.86
CA THR A 45 -11.47 4.92 0.54
C THR A 45 -11.80 5.86 1.70
N TRP A 46 -11.89 5.33 2.92
CA TRP A 46 -12.11 6.13 4.12
C TRP A 46 -11.05 7.24 4.25
N LYS A 47 -9.76 6.90 4.11
CA LYS A 47 -8.66 7.88 4.20
C LYS A 47 -8.71 8.94 3.10
N SER A 48 -9.24 8.60 1.93
CA SER A 48 -9.45 9.53 0.83
C SER A 48 -10.54 10.56 1.14
N VAL A 49 -11.62 10.13 1.79
CA VAL A 49 -12.71 11.02 2.21
C VAL A 49 -12.30 11.88 3.40
N GLU A 50 -11.66 11.28 4.42
CA GLU A 50 -11.29 11.97 5.67
C GLU A 50 -10.16 13.00 5.46
N SER A 51 -9.14 12.66 4.67
CA SER A 51 -7.89 13.44 4.59
C SER A 51 -7.57 13.99 3.19
N ASN A 52 -8.47 13.81 2.20
CA ASN A 52 -8.27 14.22 0.80
C ASN A 52 -6.90 13.83 0.23
N ILE A 53 -6.47 12.57 0.44
CA ILE A 53 -5.13 12.13 0.06
C ILE A 53 -4.95 12.03 -1.46
N SER A 54 -3.76 12.41 -1.93
CA SER A 54 -3.44 12.37 -3.36
C SER A 54 -3.44 10.95 -3.94
N PRO A 55 -3.63 10.77 -5.26
CA PRO A 55 -3.56 9.46 -5.91
C PRO A 55 -2.25 8.69 -5.64
N SER A 56 -1.13 9.40 -5.60
CA SER A 56 0.18 8.83 -5.25
C SER A 56 0.19 8.27 -3.82
N ARG A 57 -0.42 9.00 -2.87
CA ARG A 57 -0.53 8.53 -1.48
C ARG A 57 -1.46 7.32 -1.37
N ARG A 58 -2.59 7.28 -2.08
CA ARG A 58 -3.48 6.10 -2.15
C ARG A 58 -2.74 4.87 -2.64
N ASN A 59 -1.99 5.02 -3.73
CA ASN A 59 -1.19 3.93 -4.29
C ASN A 59 -0.08 3.46 -3.34
N LYS A 60 0.59 4.39 -2.64
CA LYS A 60 1.61 4.06 -1.63
C LYS A 60 1.02 3.27 -0.47
N ILE A 61 -0.12 3.70 0.07
CA ILE A 61 -0.82 3.00 1.17
C ILE A 61 -1.20 1.59 0.71
N THR A 62 -1.92 1.49 -0.41
CA THR A 62 -2.40 0.19 -0.94
C THR A 62 -1.26 -0.77 -1.20
N SER A 63 -0.22 -0.34 -1.93
CA SER A 63 0.94 -1.18 -2.23
C SER A 63 1.71 -1.60 -0.98
N THR A 64 1.77 -0.73 0.04
CA THR A 64 2.42 -1.05 1.32
C THR A 64 1.65 -2.12 2.08
N LEU A 65 0.31 -2.02 2.15
CA LEU A 65 -0.53 -3.03 2.81
C LEU A 65 -0.44 -4.38 2.08
N VAL A 66 -0.60 -4.40 0.75
CA VAL A 66 -0.39 -5.63 -0.03
C VAL A 66 0.99 -6.25 0.23
N ASN A 67 2.05 -5.44 0.32
CA ASN A 67 3.40 -5.94 0.58
C ASN A 67 3.62 -6.44 2.01
N TRP A 68 2.89 -5.92 2.99
CA TRP A 68 2.95 -6.39 4.38
C TRP A 68 2.58 -7.86 4.51
N LYS A 69 1.68 -8.35 3.65
CA LYS A 69 1.25 -9.75 3.63
C LYS A 69 2.36 -10.75 3.31
N ARG A 70 3.52 -10.30 2.82
CA ARG A 70 4.71 -11.15 2.71
C ARG A 70 5.27 -11.56 4.07
N PHE A 71 4.96 -10.80 5.11
CA PHE A 71 5.47 -10.98 6.47
C PHE A 71 4.37 -11.31 7.48
N LEU A 72 3.10 -11.24 7.06
CA LEU A 72 1.92 -11.46 7.90
C LEU A 72 1.15 -12.67 7.33
N PRO A 73 1.27 -13.86 7.95
CA PRO A 73 0.80 -15.11 7.35
C PRO A 73 -0.72 -15.28 7.37
N VAL A 74 -1.43 -14.55 8.25
CA VAL A 74 -2.89 -14.63 8.45
C VAL A 74 -3.60 -13.39 7.92
N GLU A 75 -4.89 -13.50 7.62
CA GLU A 75 -5.72 -12.34 7.25
C GLU A 75 -5.65 -11.25 8.33
N TYR A 76 -5.82 -9.98 7.93
CA TYR A 76 -5.71 -8.86 8.86
C TYR A 76 -6.58 -8.98 10.13
N PRO A 77 -7.86 -9.39 10.07
CA PRO A 77 -8.69 -9.52 11.27
C PRO A 77 -8.26 -10.63 12.22
N ALA A 78 -7.47 -11.59 11.73
CA ALA A 78 -6.98 -12.73 12.51
C ALA A 78 -5.58 -12.50 13.09
N LEU A 79 -4.99 -11.32 12.89
CA LEU A 79 -3.65 -11.01 13.40
C LEU A 79 -3.62 -11.03 14.93
N THR A 80 -2.76 -11.89 15.47
CA THR A 80 -2.39 -11.83 16.89
C THR A 80 -1.23 -10.87 17.13
N MET A 81 -0.99 -10.52 18.39
CA MET A 81 0.20 -9.75 18.77
C MET A 81 1.50 -10.48 18.39
N THR A 82 1.51 -11.81 18.49
CA THR A 82 2.66 -12.64 18.10
C THR A 82 2.92 -12.56 16.59
N ASP A 83 1.88 -12.63 15.77
CA ASP A 83 1.99 -12.49 14.31
C ASP A 83 2.54 -11.10 13.94
N LEU A 84 2.03 -10.06 14.60
CA LEU A 84 2.46 -8.68 14.37
C LEU A 84 3.94 -8.48 14.73
N MET A 85 4.37 -8.94 15.91
CA MET A 85 5.76 -8.77 16.37
C MET A 85 6.73 -9.57 15.50
N THR A 86 6.38 -10.82 15.19
CA THR A 86 7.14 -11.68 14.24
C THR A 86 7.22 -11.03 12.86
N GLY A 87 6.09 -10.53 12.35
CA GLY A 87 6.01 -9.87 11.05
C GLY A 87 6.86 -8.60 10.97
N ILE A 88 6.87 -7.77 12.02
CA ILE A 88 7.74 -6.59 12.11
C ILE A 88 9.22 -6.98 12.10
N MET A 89 9.60 -8.02 12.85
CA MET A 89 10.97 -8.51 12.88
C MET A 89 11.41 -9.00 11.48
N ASN A 90 10.56 -9.81 10.83
CA ASN A 90 10.80 -10.32 9.49
C ASN A 90 10.83 -9.21 8.44
N MET A 91 10.04 -8.15 8.59
CA MET A 91 10.07 -7.00 7.70
C MET A 91 11.39 -6.22 7.82
N LYS A 92 11.90 -6.01 9.05
CA LYS A 92 13.16 -5.28 9.29
C LYS A 92 14.38 -5.98 8.70
N THR A 93 14.41 -7.31 8.72
CA THR A 93 15.48 -8.12 8.12
C THR A 93 15.16 -8.59 6.70
N GLY A 94 13.97 -8.26 6.21
CA GLY A 94 13.43 -8.71 4.95
C GLY A 94 14.06 -8.05 3.72
N LYS A 95 13.82 -8.68 2.57
CA LYS A 95 14.27 -8.21 1.26
C LYS A 95 13.11 -7.65 0.43
N SER A 96 13.41 -6.70 -0.45
CA SER A 96 12.52 -6.26 -1.53
C SER A 96 12.21 -7.41 -2.48
N GLU A 97 11.28 -7.20 -3.42
CA GLU A 97 11.04 -8.15 -4.51
C GLU A 97 12.28 -8.37 -5.40
N THR A 98 13.22 -7.42 -5.41
CA THR A 98 14.49 -7.50 -6.14
C THR A 98 15.65 -8.08 -5.32
N GLY A 99 15.38 -8.59 -4.11
CA GLY A 99 16.37 -9.26 -3.27
C GLY A 99 17.26 -8.34 -2.42
N ASN A 100 17.09 -7.03 -2.51
CA ASN A 100 17.87 -6.06 -1.73
C ASN A 100 17.23 -5.81 -0.36
N PRO A 101 18.01 -5.49 0.69
CA PRO A 101 17.47 -5.07 1.97
C PRO A 101 16.51 -3.88 1.83
N LEU A 102 15.44 -3.86 2.62
CA LEU A 102 14.52 -2.72 2.66
C LEU A 102 15.23 -1.49 3.25
N LYS A 103 15.18 -0.37 2.52
CA LYS A 103 15.71 0.92 2.99
C LYS A 103 15.00 1.35 4.29
N THR A 104 15.72 2.02 5.18
CA THR A 104 15.20 2.53 6.47
C THR A 104 13.90 3.33 6.32
N ASN A 105 13.85 4.27 5.36
CA ASN A 105 12.64 5.06 5.09
C ASN A 105 11.45 4.18 4.67
N THR A 106 11.71 3.12 3.91
CA THR A 106 10.69 2.15 3.54
C THR A 106 10.20 1.37 4.76
N GLN A 107 11.08 0.96 5.67
CA GLN A 107 10.69 0.28 6.91
C GLN A 107 9.83 1.19 7.79
N HIS A 108 10.19 2.46 7.92
CA HIS A 108 9.39 3.45 8.64
C HIS A 108 8.01 3.65 8.01
N ASP A 109 7.93 3.80 6.69
CA ASP A 109 6.67 3.89 5.96
C ASP A 109 5.80 2.66 6.20
N PHE A 110 6.39 1.47 6.14
CA PHE A 110 5.73 0.19 6.39
C PHE A 110 5.07 0.19 7.76
N VAL A 111 5.83 0.47 8.83
CA VAL A 111 5.30 0.46 10.20
C VAL A 111 4.22 1.53 10.39
N ARG A 112 4.44 2.74 9.88
CA ARG A 112 3.47 3.84 10.01
C ARG A 112 2.15 3.50 9.31
N ILE A 113 2.20 2.98 8.09
CA ILE A 113 1.00 2.63 7.32
C ILE A 113 0.26 1.46 7.96
N LEU A 114 0.96 0.41 8.38
CA LEU A 114 0.33 -0.73 9.06
C LEU A 114 -0.36 -0.29 10.36
N LYS A 115 0.31 0.53 11.17
CA LYS A 115 -0.26 1.02 12.43
C LYS A 115 -1.56 1.81 12.19
N MET A 116 -1.58 2.71 11.21
CA MET A 116 -2.80 3.47 10.89
C MET A 116 -3.93 2.56 10.41
N PHE A 117 -3.61 1.54 9.61
CA PHE A 117 -4.60 0.59 9.11
C PHE A 117 -5.18 -0.28 10.24
N LEU A 118 -4.33 -0.86 11.09
CA LEU A 118 -4.76 -1.68 12.22
C LEU A 118 -5.49 -0.90 13.31
N TYR A 119 -5.26 0.42 13.41
CA TYR A 119 -6.01 1.27 14.33
C TYR A 119 -7.39 1.65 13.79
N TRP A 120 -7.55 1.67 12.46
CA TRP A 120 -8.82 1.96 11.81
C TRP A 120 -9.76 0.74 11.78
N MET A 121 -9.18 -0.44 11.58
CA MET A 121 -9.87 -1.74 11.59
C MET A 121 -10.31 -2.12 13.01
#